data_AF-F0T6S4-F1
#
_entry.id   AF-F0T6S4-F1
#
_cell.length_a   1.000
_cell.length_b   1.000
_cell.length_c   1.000
_cell.angle_alpha   90.00
_cell.angle_beta   90.00
_cell.angle_gamma   90.00
#
_symmetry.space_group_name_H-M   'P 1'
#
loop_
_entity.id
_entity.type
_entity.pdbx_description
1 polymer ?
#
loop_
_entity_poly.entity_id
_entity_poly.type
_entity_poly.pdbx_seq_one_letter_code
_entity_poly.pdbx_strand_id
1 'polypeptide(L)'
;MKAVVFDNSGTLIRRYKALKDLRNGLICDYANSIQIVDHDINRALVVLQTDPSKCIIKANPNQTIHDFLMKNDVQFDISYSDVDIAKSDLLKSIENDDSTMKDLQDTYNAVIDKKYNVHICSGSGFIVNMKTGRVEFTITAGGKIFKEVPDVISELKNRNIQIFVASGDRKGSLEQLAEYIHIPKENVFDTASSRQKKEIIDSLKKRYRVMMVGNSSNDILALKEADIGVLTLQQGDETPDKVFNAADHVINNISEILNVDF
;
A
#
# COMPACT_ATOMS: atom_id res chain seq x y z
N MET A 1 19.34 -25.07 4.25
CA MET A 1 19.53 -23.70 3.72
C MET A 1 18.53 -22.78 4.42
N LYS A 2 18.81 -21.49 4.56
CA LYS A 2 17.90 -20.54 5.23
C LYS A 2 17.28 -19.60 4.20
N ALA A 3 16.03 -19.17 4.43
CA ALA A 3 15.35 -18.18 3.62
C ALA A 3 14.53 -17.21 4.48
N VAL A 4 14.47 -15.94 4.09
CA VAL A 4 13.57 -14.94 4.66
C VAL A 4 12.54 -14.56 3.59
N VAL A 5 11.27 -14.57 3.96
CA VAL A 5 10.16 -14.08 3.15
C VAL A 5 9.63 -12.83 3.81
N PHE A 6 9.65 -11.72 3.07
CA PHE A 6 9.12 -10.45 3.54
C PHE A 6 7.74 -10.19 2.94
N ASP A 7 6.81 -9.71 3.76
CA ASP A 7 5.76 -8.84 3.24
C ASP A 7 6.38 -7.52 2.70
N ASN A 8 5.66 -6.82 1.85
CA ASN A 8 6.10 -5.53 1.32
C ASN A 8 5.66 -4.34 2.19
N SER A 9 4.36 -4.18 2.36
CA SER A 9 3.69 -2.93 2.71
C SER A 9 3.55 -2.78 4.22
N GLY A 10 4.41 -1.98 4.82
CA GLY A 10 4.58 -1.84 6.28
C GLY A 10 5.65 -2.76 6.85
N THR A 11 6.33 -3.52 5.98
CA THR A 11 7.48 -4.39 6.34
C THR A 11 8.78 -3.87 5.71
N LEU A 12 8.92 -3.93 4.38
CA LEU A 12 10.06 -3.33 3.65
C LEU A 12 9.82 -1.83 3.35
N ILE A 13 8.56 -1.46 3.17
CA ILE A 13 8.14 -0.14 2.75
C ILE A 13 7.29 0.49 3.84
N ARG A 14 7.74 1.64 4.36
CA ARG A 14 6.92 2.53 5.16
C ARG A 14 5.85 3.17 4.28
N ARG A 15 4.60 3.08 4.70
CA ARG A 15 3.47 3.68 3.98
C ARG A 15 3.10 5.01 4.59
N TYR A 16 2.71 5.93 3.73
CA TYR A 16 2.13 7.21 4.11
C TYR A 16 0.92 7.49 3.23
N LYS A 17 -0.13 8.03 3.84
CA LYS A 17 -1.32 8.47 3.12
C LYS A 17 -1.61 9.90 3.56
N ALA A 18 -1.90 10.76 2.60
CA ALA A 18 -2.45 12.09 2.86
C ALA A 18 -3.89 12.10 2.36
N LEU A 19 -4.81 12.50 3.23
CA LEU A 19 -6.23 12.61 2.93
C LEU A 19 -6.66 14.04 3.23
N LYS A 20 -7.24 14.73 2.25
CA LYS A 20 -7.78 16.08 2.41
C LYS A 20 -9.29 16.00 2.53
N ASP A 21 -9.85 16.58 3.58
CA ASP A 21 -11.29 16.77 3.73
C ASP A 21 -11.70 18.06 3.01
N LEU A 22 -12.50 17.95 1.95
CA LEU A 22 -12.85 19.10 1.13
C LEU A 22 -13.85 20.05 1.81
N ARG A 23 -14.49 19.62 2.89
CA ARG A 23 -15.43 20.47 3.65
C ARG A 23 -14.72 21.54 4.47
N ASN A 24 -13.50 21.27 4.91
CA ASN A 24 -12.71 22.16 5.76
C ASN A 24 -11.30 22.46 5.22
N GLY A 25 -10.87 21.78 4.15
CA GLY A 25 -9.57 21.94 3.50
C GLY A 25 -8.39 21.33 4.26
N LEU A 26 -8.62 20.65 5.38
CA LEU A 26 -7.56 20.09 6.22
C LEU A 26 -7.04 18.78 5.64
N ILE A 27 -5.71 18.59 5.74
CA ILE A 27 -5.04 17.34 5.38
C ILE A 27 -4.72 16.57 6.65
N CYS A 28 -5.11 15.31 6.70
CA CYS A 28 -4.76 14.37 7.75
C CYS A 28 -4.08 13.12 7.17
N ASP A 29 -3.33 12.41 8.01
CA ASP A 29 -2.52 11.25 7.63
C ASP A 29 -2.77 9.99 8.48
N TYR A 30 -3.63 10.10 9.50
CA TYR A 30 -3.98 9.01 10.40
C TYR A 30 -5.33 8.35 10.07
N ALA A 31 -6.12 8.95 9.16
CA ALA A 31 -7.46 8.46 8.88
C ALA A 31 -7.44 7.21 7.97
N ASN A 32 -8.22 6.19 8.35
CA ASN A 32 -8.40 5.01 7.53
C ASN A 32 -9.45 5.29 6.43
N SER A 33 -9.01 5.26 5.18
CA SER A 33 -9.86 5.50 4.00
C SER A 33 -11.04 4.54 3.90
N ILE A 34 -10.90 3.28 4.33
CA ILE A 34 -11.99 2.31 4.32
C ILE A 34 -13.03 2.69 5.37
N GLN A 35 -12.61 3.01 6.60
CA GLN A 35 -13.53 3.49 7.64
C GLN A 35 -14.25 4.77 7.21
N ILE A 36 -13.58 5.69 6.51
CA ILE A 36 -14.22 6.89 5.95
C ILE A 36 -15.34 6.52 4.98
N VAL A 37 -15.12 5.52 4.11
CA VAL A 37 -16.17 5.03 3.22
C VAL A 37 -17.29 4.36 4.01
N ASP A 38 -16.98 3.44 4.93
CA ASP A 38 -17.96 2.70 5.76
C ASP A 38 -18.88 3.61 6.61
N HIS A 39 -18.48 4.86 6.87
CA HIS A 39 -19.30 5.82 7.60
C HIS A 39 -20.55 6.29 6.82
N ASP A 40 -20.60 6.11 5.49
CA ASP A 40 -21.79 6.39 4.68
C ASP A 40 -21.83 5.42 3.48
N ILE A 41 -22.89 4.61 3.42
CA ILE A 41 -23.13 3.60 2.37
C ILE A 41 -23.09 4.17 0.94
N ASN A 42 -23.26 5.48 0.78
CA ASN A 42 -23.23 6.15 -0.51
C ASN A 42 -21.80 6.55 -0.94
N ARG A 43 -20.78 6.32 -0.12
CA ARG A 43 -19.40 6.66 -0.45
C ARG A 43 -18.73 5.60 -1.31
N ALA A 44 -17.86 6.06 -2.18
CA ALA A 44 -16.99 5.21 -2.97
C ALA A 44 -15.57 5.76 -2.98
N LEU A 45 -14.59 4.89 -2.71
CA LEU A 45 -13.17 5.19 -2.88
C LEU A 45 -12.76 4.93 -4.32
N VAL A 46 -12.35 5.99 -5.00
CA VAL A 46 -11.88 5.98 -6.39
C VAL A 46 -10.37 6.10 -6.41
N VAL A 47 -9.71 5.25 -7.19
CA VAL A 47 -8.25 5.28 -7.42
C VAL A 47 -7.98 5.54 -8.89
N LEU A 48 -7.15 6.56 -9.17
CA LEU A 48 -6.80 6.94 -10.53
C LEU A 48 -5.71 6.01 -11.07
N GLN A 49 -5.95 5.41 -12.24
CA GLN A 49 -4.99 4.57 -12.95
C GLN A 49 -4.07 5.44 -13.82
N THR A 50 -3.35 6.34 -13.17
CA THR A 50 -2.38 7.24 -13.83
C THR A 50 -1.05 7.23 -13.12
N ASP A 51 -0.04 7.78 -13.78
CA ASP A 51 1.21 8.17 -13.13
C ASP A 51 1.02 9.57 -12.51
N PRO A 52 0.93 9.69 -11.17
CA PRO A 52 0.70 10.98 -10.52
C PRO A 52 1.75 12.04 -10.86
N SER A 53 3.01 11.61 -11.08
CA SER A 53 4.13 12.50 -11.40
C SER A 53 4.07 13.08 -12.82
N LYS A 54 3.31 12.45 -13.72
CA LYS A 54 3.16 12.89 -15.11
C LYS A 54 1.83 13.57 -15.37
N CYS A 55 0.77 13.09 -14.72
CA CYS A 55 -0.59 13.53 -15.02
C CYS A 55 -1.10 14.53 -13.98
N ILE A 56 -1.03 14.19 -12.69
CA ILE A 56 -1.69 14.97 -11.61
C ILE A 56 -0.94 16.27 -11.35
N ILE A 57 0.38 16.22 -11.20
CA ILE A 57 1.17 17.42 -10.88
C ILE A 57 1.23 18.44 -12.03
N LYS A 58 1.07 17.98 -13.28
CA LYS A 58 1.08 18.83 -14.48
C LYS A 58 -0.31 19.35 -14.87
N ALA A 59 -1.35 18.84 -14.21
CA ALA A 59 -2.73 19.23 -14.46
C ALA A 59 -2.95 20.71 -14.12
N ASN A 60 -3.87 21.39 -14.83
CA ASN A 60 -4.28 22.73 -14.46
C ASN A 60 -4.95 22.67 -13.07
N PRO A 61 -4.44 23.37 -12.04
CA PRO A 61 -4.95 23.25 -10.67
C PRO A 61 -6.44 23.63 -10.55
N ASN A 62 -6.92 24.55 -11.38
CA ASN A 62 -8.29 25.08 -11.29
C ASN A 62 -9.31 24.27 -12.10
N GLN A 63 -8.89 23.26 -12.86
CA GLN A 63 -9.83 22.41 -13.58
C GLN A 63 -10.48 21.42 -12.61
N THR A 64 -11.75 21.09 -12.82
CA THR A 64 -12.44 20.11 -11.99
C THR A 64 -11.85 18.72 -12.17
N ILE A 65 -12.02 17.86 -11.17
CA ILE A 65 -11.61 16.45 -11.27
C ILE A 65 -12.34 15.79 -12.45
N HIS A 66 -13.66 16.01 -12.59
CA HIS A 66 -14.45 15.48 -13.71
C HIS A 66 -13.88 15.88 -15.08
N ASP A 67 -13.61 17.18 -15.29
CA ASP A 67 -13.04 17.68 -16.54
C ASP A 67 -11.67 17.07 -16.85
N PHE A 68 -10.83 16.92 -15.82
CA PHE A 68 -9.53 16.28 -15.98
C PHE A 68 -9.67 14.83 -16.43
N LEU A 69 -10.58 14.07 -15.81
CA LEU A 69 -10.81 12.66 -16.17
C LEU A 69 -11.27 12.53 -17.63
N MET A 70 -12.23 13.35 -18.04
CA MET A 70 -12.81 13.31 -19.38
C MET A 70 -11.82 13.78 -20.46
N LYS A 71 -11.12 14.90 -20.25
CA LYS A 71 -10.22 15.49 -21.26
C LYS A 71 -8.97 14.65 -21.51
N ASN A 72 -8.52 13.90 -20.50
CA ASN A 72 -7.27 13.15 -20.56
C ASN A 72 -7.49 11.63 -20.68
N ASP A 73 -8.74 11.18 -20.85
CA ASP A 73 -9.12 9.76 -20.90
C ASP A 73 -8.52 8.95 -19.74
N VAL A 74 -8.56 9.54 -18.54
CA VAL A 74 -7.96 8.94 -17.35
C VAL A 74 -8.83 7.79 -16.86
N GLN A 75 -8.26 6.60 -16.93
CA GLN A 75 -8.85 5.41 -16.33
C GLN A 75 -8.80 5.51 -14.80
N PHE A 76 -9.83 4.98 -14.14
CA PHE A 76 -9.90 4.88 -12.70
C PHE A 76 -10.62 3.59 -12.31
N ASP A 77 -10.40 3.12 -11.09
CA ASP A 77 -11.12 2.01 -10.48
C ASP A 77 -11.83 2.44 -9.20
N ILE A 78 -12.96 1.78 -8.92
CA ILE A 78 -13.66 1.89 -7.65
C ILE A 78 -13.05 0.83 -6.75
N SER A 79 -12.13 1.26 -5.88
CA SER A 79 -11.35 0.36 -5.04
C SER A 79 -12.18 -0.21 -3.89
N TYR A 80 -13.19 0.52 -3.44
CA TYR A 80 -14.05 0.11 -2.33
C TYR A 80 -15.35 0.93 -2.31
N SER A 81 -16.48 0.24 -2.14
CA SER A 81 -17.82 0.80 -1.91
C SER A 81 -18.71 -0.29 -1.31
N ASP A 82 -19.74 0.12 -0.55
CA ASP A 82 -20.73 -0.82 0.00
C ASP A 82 -21.73 -1.32 -1.04
N VAL A 83 -21.87 -0.57 -2.14
CA VAL A 83 -22.78 -0.87 -3.24
C VAL A 83 -22.03 -0.95 -4.56
N ASP A 84 -22.53 -1.76 -5.48
CA ASP A 84 -22.00 -1.84 -6.84
C ASP A 84 -22.31 -0.56 -7.60
N ILE A 85 -21.26 0.08 -8.11
CA ILE A 85 -21.34 1.36 -8.83
C ILE A 85 -20.71 1.17 -10.22
N ALA A 86 -21.47 1.49 -11.27
CA ALA A 86 -20.88 1.53 -12.61
C ALA A 86 -20.01 2.79 -12.77
N LYS A 87 -18.85 2.65 -13.43
CA LYS A 87 -17.94 3.78 -13.69
C LYS A 87 -18.64 4.93 -14.43
N SER A 88 -19.58 4.63 -15.33
CA SER A 88 -20.38 5.64 -16.03
C SER A 88 -21.27 6.44 -15.11
N ASP A 89 -21.82 5.81 -14.07
CA ASP A 89 -22.71 6.47 -13.12
C ASP A 89 -21.91 7.34 -12.16
N LEU A 90 -20.71 6.89 -11.78
CA LEU A 90 -19.77 7.70 -11.02
C LEU A 90 -19.37 8.97 -11.76
N LEU A 91 -18.96 8.86 -13.03
CA LEU A 91 -18.61 10.03 -13.84
C LEU A 91 -19.76 11.03 -13.94
N LYS A 92 -20.98 10.55 -14.23
CA LYS A 92 -22.17 11.41 -14.26
C LYS A 92 -22.46 12.07 -12.91
N SER A 93 -22.26 11.35 -11.81
CA SER A 93 -22.57 11.88 -10.47
C SER A 93 -21.72 13.10 -10.12
N ILE A 94 -20.47 13.17 -10.60
CA ILE A 94 -19.53 14.26 -10.32
C ILE A 94 -19.47 15.33 -11.41
N GLU A 95 -20.38 15.32 -12.38
CA GLU A 95 -20.36 16.28 -13.51
C GLU A 95 -20.48 17.74 -13.04
N ASN A 96 -21.24 17.98 -11.97
CA ASN A 96 -21.46 19.31 -11.38
C ASN A 96 -20.67 19.52 -10.07
N ASP A 97 -19.73 18.63 -9.77
CA ASP A 97 -18.83 18.77 -8.63
C ASP A 97 -17.77 19.84 -8.92
N ASP A 98 -17.43 20.61 -7.89
CA ASP A 98 -16.51 21.75 -7.95
C ASP A 98 -15.13 21.44 -7.38
N SER A 99 -14.88 20.19 -6.94
CA SER A 99 -13.54 19.79 -6.53
C SER A 99 -12.57 19.84 -7.70
N THR A 100 -11.34 20.21 -7.40
CA THR A 100 -10.37 20.58 -8.43
C THR A 100 -9.14 19.69 -8.40
N MET A 101 -8.35 19.75 -9.47
CA MET A 101 -7.04 19.10 -9.49
C MET A 101 -6.09 19.65 -8.42
N LYS A 102 -6.29 20.88 -7.94
CA LYS A 102 -5.55 21.44 -6.81
C LYS A 102 -5.72 20.57 -5.55
N ASP A 103 -6.92 20.02 -5.32
CA ASP A 103 -7.19 19.17 -4.15
C ASP A 103 -6.43 17.84 -4.21
N LEU A 104 -6.31 17.24 -5.39
CA LEU A 104 -5.46 16.07 -5.61
C LEU A 104 -3.97 16.43 -5.46
N GLN A 105 -3.55 17.56 -6.04
CA GLN A 105 -2.17 18.05 -5.94
C GLN A 105 -1.76 18.35 -4.50
N ASP A 106 -2.66 18.87 -3.66
CA ASP A 106 -2.37 19.15 -2.26
C ASP A 106 -2.05 17.85 -1.48
N THR A 107 -2.83 16.79 -1.69
CA THR A 107 -2.52 15.48 -1.08
C THR A 107 -1.25 14.86 -1.67
N TYR A 108 -1.01 15.00 -2.97
CA TYR A 108 0.22 14.57 -3.61
C TYR A 108 1.44 15.27 -2.98
N ASN A 109 1.40 16.60 -2.86
CA ASN A 109 2.49 17.40 -2.29
C ASN A 109 2.72 17.02 -0.83
N ALA A 110 1.66 16.80 -0.03
CA ALA A 110 1.80 16.34 1.35
C ALA A 110 2.55 14.99 1.46
N VAL A 111 2.44 14.11 0.47
CA VAL A 111 3.22 12.85 0.40
C VAL A 111 4.67 13.11 -0.01
N ILE A 112 4.89 13.92 -1.04
CA ILE A 112 6.23 14.24 -1.55
C ILE A 112 7.06 15.05 -0.54
N ASP A 113 6.46 16.00 0.17
CA ASP A 113 7.12 16.84 1.17
C ASP A 113 7.69 16.00 2.33
N LYS A 114 7.02 14.88 2.64
CA LYS A 114 7.52 13.88 3.60
C LYS A 114 8.53 12.90 3.01
N LYS A 115 8.95 13.12 1.76
CA LYS A 115 9.92 12.32 0.99
C LYS A 115 9.45 10.87 0.76
N TYR A 116 8.14 10.68 0.58
CA TYR A 116 7.58 9.40 0.13
C TYR A 116 7.45 9.40 -1.38
N ASN A 117 7.63 8.23 -1.99
CA ASN A 117 7.50 8.05 -3.42
C ASN A 117 6.08 7.56 -3.73
N VAL A 118 5.32 8.37 -4.48
CA VAL A 118 3.94 8.06 -4.91
C VAL A 118 3.85 6.93 -5.95
N HIS A 119 4.96 6.56 -6.59
CA HIS A 119 5.01 5.38 -7.48
C HIS A 119 5.04 4.07 -6.69
N ILE A 120 5.39 4.15 -5.41
CA ILE A 120 5.42 3.06 -4.47
C ILE A 120 4.11 3.18 -3.67
N CYS A 121 3.20 2.20 -3.76
CA CYS A 121 1.80 2.22 -3.25
C CYS A 121 0.73 2.78 -4.21
N SER A 122 -0.55 2.69 -3.79
CA SER A 122 -1.79 2.76 -4.60
C SER A 122 -2.12 4.09 -5.31
N GLY A 123 -1.20 5.05 -5.38
CA GLY A 123 -1.38 6.29 -6.14
C GLY A 123 -2.36 7.29 -5.52
N SER A 124 -2.93 8.16 -6.37
CA SER A 124 -3.87 9.21 -5.99
C SER A 124 -5.31 8.87 -6.37
N GLY A 125 -6.25 9.44 -5.64
CA GLY A 125 -7.66 9.13 -5.74
C GLY A 125 -8.52 10.10 -4.97
N PHE A 126 -9.81 9.80 -4.89
CA PHE A 126 -10.78 10.61 -4.17
C PHE A 126 -11.92 9.76 -3.62
N ILE A 127 -12.64 10.27 -2.63
CA ILE A 127 -13.85 9.65 -2.08
C ILE A 127 -15.03 10.53 -2.49
N VAL A 128 -15.96 9.94 -3.22
CA VAL A 128 -17.19 10.59 -3.69
C VAL A 128 -18.40 10.06 -2.92
N ASN A 129 -19.35 10.93 -2.61
CA ASN A 129 -20.67 10.54 -2.13
C ASN A 129 -21.64 10.50 -3.32
N MET A 130 -22.01 9.30 -3.73
CA MET A 130 -22.84 9.03 -4.91
C MET A 130 -24.25 9.62 -4.82
N LYS A 131 -24.75 9.86 -3.61
CA LYS A 131 -26.07 10.46 -3.40
C LYS A 131 -26.06 11.98 -3.62
N THR A 132 -24.99 12.65 -3.19
CA THR A 132 -24.85 14.10 -3.34
C THR A 132 -24.13 14.51 -4.62
N GLY A 133 -23.42 13.58 -5.25
CA GLY A 133 -22.56 13.85 -6.40
C GLY A 133 -21.32 14.67 -6.04
N ARG A 134 -20.93 14.71 -4.76
CA ARG A 134 -19.82 15.54 -4.28
C ARG A 134 -18.60 14.70 -3.95
N VAL A 135 -17.44 15.18 -4.38
CA VAL A 135 -16.17 14.67 -3.86
C VAL A 135 -15.98 15.24 -2.47
N GLU A 136 -15.95 14.35 -1.47
CA GLU A 136 -15.82 14.76 -0.06
C GLU A 136 -14.37 14.75 0.40
N PHE A 137 -13.54 13.90 -0.22
CA PHE A 137 -12.12 13.79 0.11
C PHE A 137 -11.26 13.56 -1.12
N THR A 138 -10.05 14.09 -1.11
CA THR A 138 -8.96 13.60 -1.98
C THR A 138 -7.97 12.80 -1.15
N ILE A 139 -7.29 11.85 -1.78
CA ILE A 139 -6.33 10.97 -1.12
C ILE A 139 -5.15 10.68 -2.03
N THR A 140 -3.94 10.69 -1.47
CA THR A 140 -2.75 10.15 -2.13
C THR A 140 -1.99 9.25 -1.18
N ALA A 141 -1.62 8.06 -1.65
CA ALA A 141 -0.74 7.14 -0.95
C ALA A 141 0.67 7.16 -1.55
N GLY A 142 1.68 7.04 -0.71
CA GLY A 142 3.06 6.85 -1.11
C GLY A 142 3.82 5.93 -0.19
N GLY A 143 4.92 5.40 -0.70
CA GLY A 143 5.77 4.44 -0.05
C GLY A 143 7.20 4.93 0.04
N LYS A 144 7.88 4.57 1.11
CA LYS A 144 9.30 4.82 1.31
C LYS A 144 9.94 3.60 1.91
N ILE A 145 11.01 3.10 1.28
CA ILE A 145 11.77 1.98 1.83
C ILE A 145 12.33 2.37 3.20
N PHE A 146 12.18 1.50 4.20
CA PHE A 146 12.76 1.73 5.51
C PHE A 146 14.29 1.84 5.39
N LYS A 147 14.88 2.79 6.12
CA LYS A 147 16.30 3.15 5.93
C LYS A 147 17.26 1.98 6.19
N GLU A 148 16.84 1.01 7.00
CA GLU A 148 17.62 -0.16 7.38
C GLU A 148 17.55 -1.29 6.34
N VAL A 149 16.58 -1.26 5.42
CA VAL A 149 16.38 -2.34 4.44
C VAL A 149 17.61 -2.63 3.59
N PRO A 150 18.33 -1.64 3.01
CA PRO A 150 19.53 -1.92 2.22
C PRO A 150 20.60 -2.70 3.00
N ASP A 151 20.82 -2.33 4.27
CA ASP A 151 21.82 -2.98 5.13
C ASP A 151 21.37 -4.39 5.51
N VAL A 152 20.09 -4.56 5.87
CA VAL A 152 19.50 -5.86 6.18
C VAL A 152 19.60 -6.82 5.00
N ILE A 153 19.21 -6.37 3.81
CA ILE A 153 19.26 -7.18 2.59
C ILE A 153 20.71 -7.56 2.27
N SER A 154 21.65 -6.64 2.42
CA SER A 154 23.08 -6.89 2.19
C SER A 154 23.62 -7.94 3.17
N GLU A 155 23.28 -7.82 4.45
CA GLU A 155 23.73 -8.75 5.48
C GLU A 155 23.12 -10.14 5.32
N LEU A 156 21.84 -10.24 4.95
CA LEU A 156 21.20 -11.54 4.64
C LEU A 156 21.92 -12.23 3.46
N LYS A 157 22.29 -11.48 2.41
CA LYS A 157 23.08 -12.01 1.28
C LYS A 157 24.46 -12.48 1.74
N ASN A 158 25.16 -11.71 2.57
CA ASN A 158 26.48 -12.09 3.12
C ASN A 158 26.41 -13.39 3.92
N ARG A 159 25.28 -13.64 4.60
CA ARG A 159 25.00 -14.88 5.34
C ARG A 159 24.51 -16.04 4.46
N ASN A 160 24.50 -15.87 3.14
CA ASN A 160 23.97 -16.82 2.16
C ASN A 160 22.50 -17.21 2.42
N ILE A 161 21.71 -16.28 2.96
CA ILE A 161 20.28 -16.45 3.22
C ILE A 161 19.51 -16.01 1.97
N GLN A 162 18.60 -16.86 1.50
CA GLN A 162 17.76 -16.53 0.34
C GLN A 162 16.67 -15.53 0.73
N ILE A 163 16.40 -14.58 -0.15
CA ILE A 163 15.44 -13.50 0.10
C ILE A 163 14.30 -13.61 -0.88
N PHE A 164 13.07 -13.59 -0.35
CA PHE A 164 11.83 -13.60 -1.11
C PHE A 164 10.91 -12.47 -0.64
N VAL A 165 10.01 -12.04 -1.52
CA VAL A 165 8.96 -11.06 -1.20
C VAL A 165 7.60 -11.63 -1.59
N ALA A 166 6.62 -11.58 -0.69
CA ALA A 166 5.25 -12.01 -0.95
C ALA A 166 4.27 -10.91 -0.53
N SER A 167 3.63 -10.25 -1.50
CA SER A 167 2.72 -9.12 -1.25
C SER A 167 1.46 -9.18 -2.10
N GLY A 168 0.37 -8.61 -1.58
CA GLY A 168 -0.87 -8.38 -2.33
C GLY A 168 -0.81 -7.17 -3.27
N ASP A 169 0.28 -6.38 -3.24
CA ASP A 169 0.44 -5.23 -4.14
C ASP A 169 0.60 -5.68 -5.60
N ARG A 170 0.32 -4.75 -6.52
CA ARG A 170 0.44 -4.99 -7.96
C ARG A 170 1.88 -5.27 -8.39
N LYS A 171 2.04 -6.17 -9.36
CA LYS A 171 3.32 -6.58 -9.96
C LYS A 171 4.30 -5.44 -10.23
N GLY A 172 3.86 -4.37 -10.90
CA GLY A 172 4.75 -3.25 -11.27
C GLY A 172 5.35 -2.50 -10.08
N SER A 173 4.72 -2.52 -8.91
CA SER A 173 5.30 -1.94 -7.67
C SER A 173 6.33 -2.87 -7.06
N LEU A 174 6.11 -4.20 -7.10
CA LEU A 174 7.05 -5.17 -6.55
C LEU A 174 8.28 -5.32 -7.44
N GLU A 175 8.14 -5.24 -8.77
CA GLU A 175 9.29 -5.31 -9.68
C GLU A 175 10.30 -4.18 -9.42
N GLN A 176 9.81 -2.96 -9.17
CA GLN A 176 10.65 -1.81 -8.80
C GLN A 176 11.34 -2.03 -7.45
N LEU A 177 10.62 -2.59 -6.46
CA LEU A 177 11.23 -2.94 -5.18
C LEU A 177 12.33 -3.99 -5.37
N ALA A 178 12.04 -5.04 -6.14
CA ALA A 178 12.95 -6.16 -6.38
C ALA A 178 14.26 -5.70 -7.02
N GLU A 179 14.16 -4.81 -8.01
CA GLU A 179 15.30 -4.16 -8.64
C GLU A 179 16.09 -3.33 -7.63
N TYR A 180 15.41 -2.52 -6.80
CA TYR A 180 16.06 -1.69 -5.78
C TYR A 180 16.83 -2.52 -4.73
N ILE A 181 16.25 -3.61 -4.23
CA ILE A 181 16.90 -4.50 -3.24
C ILE A 181 17.75 -5.60 -3.92
N HIS A 182 17.83 -5.59 -5.25
CA HIS A 182 18.63 -6.50 -6.07
C HIS A 182 18.34 -7.98 -5.78
N ILE A 183 17.06 -8.38 -5.77
CA ILE A 183 16.66 -9.79 -5.68
C ILE A 183 16.14 -10.31 -7.03
N PRO A 184 16.28 -11.62 -7.32
CA PRO A 184 15.78 -12.20 -8.55
C PRO A 184 14.26 -12.06 -8.67
N LYS A 185 13.75 -11.85 -9.88
CA LYS A 185 12.30 -11.65 -10.13
C LYS A 185 11.50 -12.90 -9.75
N GLU A 186 12.08 -14.08 -9.92
CA GLU A 186 11.51 -15.37 -9.52
C GLU A 186 11.32 -15.51 -8.01
N ASN A 187 11.97 -14.67 -7.20
CA ASN A 187 11.80 -14.65 -5.75
C ASN A 187 10.69 -13.69 -5.29
N VAL A 188 9.94 -13.12 -6.23
CA VAL A 188 8.91 -12.12 -5.97
C VAL A 188 7.55 -12.67 -6.33
N PHE A 189 6.68 -12.75 -5.33
CA PHE A 189 5.31 -13.22 -5.44
C PHE A 189 4.37 -12.02 -5.27
N ASP A 190 3.93 -11.45 -6.39
CA ASP A 190 2.96 -10.37 -6.43
C ASP A 190 1.51 -10.88 -6.30
N THR A 191 0.58 -9.96 -6.01
CA THR A 191 -0.86 -10.23 -5.90
C THR A 191 -1.23 -11.43 -5.01
N ALA A 192 -0.39 -11.74 -4.02
CA ALA A 192 -0.56 -12.87 -3.12
C ALA A 192 -1.57 -12.55 -2.00
N SER A 193 -2.71 -13.22 -2.03
CA SER A 193 -3.66 -13.26 -0.92
C SER A 193 -3.06 -13.91 0.34
N SER A 194 -3.70 -13.70 1.50
CA SER A 194 -3.26 -14.30 2.77
C SER A 194 -3.04 -15.82 2.68
N ARG A 195 -3.92 -16.53 1.96
CA ARG A 195 -3.78 -17.98 1.72
C ARG A 195 -2.63 -18.31 0.78
N GLN A 196 -2.45 -17.56 -0.30
CA GLN A 196 -1.33 -17.78 -1.23
C GLN A 196 0.01 -17.53 -0.53
N LYS A 197 0.11 -16.52 0.35
CA LYS A 197 1.31 -16.32 1.18
C LYS A 197 1.64 -17.56 2.01
N LYS A 198 0.64 -18.19 2.64
CA LYS A 198 0.82 -19.46 3.35
C LYS A 198 1.34 -20.57 2.43
N GLU A 199 0.75 -20.74 1.25
CA GLU A 199 1.15 -21.76 0.27
C GLU A 199 2.59 -21.55 -0.24
N ILE A 200 3.02 -20.29 -0.40
CA ILE A 200 4.41 -19.92 -0.71
C ILE A 200 5.35 -20.39 0.41
N ILE A 201 5.01 -20.14 1.67
CA ILE A 201 5.81 -20.59 2.82
C ILE A 201 5.91 -22.12 2.85
N ASP A 202 4.79 -22.84 2.72
CA ASP A 202 4.79 -24.32 2.67
C ASP A 202 5.69 -24.87 1.56
N SER A 203 5.64 -24.26 0.37
CA SER A 203 6.48 -24.65 -0.76
C SER A 203 7.98 -24.42 -0.47
N LEU A 204 8.34 -23.27 0.11
CA LEU A 204 9.73 -22.93 0.42
C LEU A 204 10.29 -23.80 1.55
N LYS A 205 9.47 -24.18 2.54
CA LYS A 205 9.89 -25.05 3.66
C LYS A 205 10.37 -26.43 3.22
N LYS A 206 10.02 -26.88 2.02
CA LYS A 206 10.54 -28.13 1.42
C LYS A 206 12.04 -28.08 1.13
N ARG A 207 12.64 -26.89 1.07
CA ARG A 207 14.05 -26.66 0.68
C ARG A 207 14.81 -25.78 1.67
N TYR A 208 14.11 -24.94 2.41
CA TYR A 208 14.68 -23.94 3.30
C TYR A 208 14.08 -24.07 4.70
N ARG A 209 14.84 -23.64 5.71
CA ARG A 209 14.25 -23.17 6.96
C ARG A 209 13.84 -21.72 6.75
N VAL A 210 12.57 -21.41 6.97
CA VAL A 210 11.92 -20.19 6.50
C VAL A 210 11.54 -19.29 7.66
N MET A 211 12.02 -18.05 7.63
CA MET A 211 11.50 -16.95 8.43
C MET A 211 10.50 -16.15 7.60
N MET A 212 9.30 -15.92 8.13
CA MET A 212 8.33 -14.98 7.55
C MET A 212 8.36 -13.68 8.36
N VAL A 213 8.50 -12.54 7.69
CA VAL A 213 8.43 -11.21 8.31
C VAL A 213 7.21 -10.48 7.76
N GLY A 214 6.28 -10.08 8.63
CA GLY A 214 5.06 -9.37 8.24
C GLY A 214 4.61 -8.38 9.30
N ASN A 215 3.60 -7.57 8.99
CA ASN A 215 3.14 -6.48 9.86
C ASN A 215 1.63 -6.47 10.10
N SER A 216 0.85 -7.34 9.43
CA SER A 216 -0.60 -7.16 9.35
C SER A 216 -1.40 -8.45 9.49
N SER A 217 -2.73 -8.31 9.61
CA SER A 217 -3.65 -9.44 9.65
C SER A 217 -3.58 -10.35 8.42
N ASN A 218 -3.16 -9.81 7.27
CA ASN A 218 -3.02 -10.59 6.03
C ASN A 218 -1.88 -11.61 6.12
N ASP A 219 -0.95 -11.42 7.05
CA ASP A 219 0.25 -12.24 7.18
C ASP A 219 0.09 -13.37 8.22
N ILE A 220 -0.98 -13.36 9.02
CA ILE A 220 -1.22 -14.33 10.11
C ILE A 220 -1.02 -15.78 9.66
N LEU A 221 -1.57 -16.15 8.49
CA LEU A 221 -1.48 -17.53 8.00
C LEU A 221 -0.05 -17.90 7.58
N ALA A 222 0.71 -16.96 7.03
CA ALA A 222 2.09 -17.17 6.63
C ALA A 222 3.05 -17.15 7.83
N LEU A 223 2.81 -16.26 8.80
CA LEU A 223 3.56 -16.19 10.07
C LEU A 223 3.48 -17.53 10.81
N LYS A 224 2.27 -18.08 10.96
CA LYS A 224 2.05 -19.38 11.62
C LYS A 224 2.59 -20.57 10.85
N GLU A 225 2.71 -20.47 9.53
CA GLU A 225 3.22 -21.57 8.70
C GLU A 225 4.74 -21.58 8.63
N ALA A 226 5.41 -20.44 8.84
CA ALA A 226 6.85 -20.36 8.81
C ALA A 226 7.52 -21.20 9.90
N ASP A 227 8.81 -21.49 9.75
CA ASP A 227 9.57 -22.09 10.85
C ASP A 227 9.80 -21.09 11.97
N ILE A 228 9.88 -19.80 11.62
CA ILE A 228 9.86 -18.66 12.54
C ILE A 228 9.03 -17.52 11.93
N GLY A 229 7.95 -17.12 12.60
CA GLY A 229 7.16 -15.94 12.28
C GLY A 229 7.62 -14.71 13.04
N VAL A 230 7.93 -13.63 12.33
CA VAL A 230 8.36 -12.35 12.90
C VAL A 230 7.36 -11.26 12.56
N LEU A 231 6.76 -10.66 13.58
CA LEU A 231 5.93 -9.47 13.46
C LEU A 231 6.81 -8.22 13.58
N THR A 232 6.78 -7.34 12.57
CA THR A 232 7.38 -6.01 12.65
C THR A 232 6.34 -4.95 12.99
N LEU A 233 6.65 -4.12 13.99
CA LEU A 233 5.85 -2.95 14.39
C LEU A 233 6.39 -1.65 13.78
N GLN A 234 7.41 -1.72 12.92
CA GLN A 234 8.15 -0.54 12.44
C GLN A 234 7.28 0.47 11.67
N GLN A 235 6.17 0.01 11.08
CA GLN A 235 5.17 0.88 10.44
C GLN A 235 4.48 1.83 11.43
N GLY A 236 4.29 1.40 12.69
CA GLY A 236 3.64 2.18 13.74
C GLY A 236 2.10 2.21 13.67
N ASP A 237 1.49 1.33 12.88
CA ASP A 237 0.03 1.17 12.83
C ASP A 237 -0.47 0.38 14.06
N GLU A 238 -1.72 0.61 14.48
CA GLU A 238 -2.37 -0.20 15.50
C GLU A 238 -2.46 -1.66 15.04
N THR A 239 -1.94 -2.58 15.84
CA THR A 239 -1.82 -3.98 15.49
C THR A 239 -2.76 -4.82 16.36
N PRO A 240 -3.73 -5.55 15.78
CA PRO A 240 -4.64 -6.39 16.57
C PRO A 240 -3.94 -7.55 17.27
N ASP A 241 -4.41 -7.93 18.47
CA ASP A 241 -3.85 -9.05 19.28
C ASP A 241 -3.70 -10.36 18.51
N LYS A 242 -4.62 -10.65 17.58
CA LYS A 242 -4.55 -11.85 16.74
C LYS A 242 -3.29 -11.92 15.87
N VAL A 243 -2.68 -10.78 15.53
CA VAL A 243 -1.42 -10.72 14.78
C VAL A 243 -0.24 -11.00 15.70
N PHE A 244 -0.23 -10.41 16.91
CA PHE A 244 0.76 -10.72 17.95
C PHE A 244 0.79 -12.21 18.27
N ASN A 245 -0.39 -12.81 18.49
CA ASN A 245 -0.54 -14.23 18.81
C ASN A 245 -0.16 -15.17 17.64
N ALA A 246 0.12 -14.64 16.45
CA ALA A 246 0.52 -15.41 15.28
C ALA A 246 2.03 -15.45 15.06
N ALA A 247 2.80 -14.61 15.75
CA ALA A 247 4.24 -14.48 15.57
C ALA A 247 5.01 -15.07 16.75
N ASP A 248 6.18 -15.64 16.47
CA ASP A 248 7.12 -16.14 17.47
C ASP A 248 7.98 -15.00 18.05
N HIS A 249 8.28 -14.01 17.21
CA HIS A 249 9.04 -12.81 17.60
C HIS A 249 8.33 -11.53 17.19
N VAL A 250 8.55 -10.48 17.98
CA VAL A 250 8.08 -9.12 17.69
C VAL A 250 9.28 -8.19 17.68
N ILE A 251 9.41 -7.39 16.63
CA ILE A 251 10.49 -6.42 16.45
C ILE A 251 9.94 -5.02 16.22
N ASN A 252 10.70 -3.99 16.60
CA ASN A 252 10.35 -2.59 16.35
C ASN A 252 11.11 -2.00 15.16
N ASN A 253 12.22 -2.61 14.78
CA ASN A 253 13.04 -2.25 13.65
C ASN A 253 13.41 -3.51 12.84
N ILE A 254 13.29 -3.44 11.52
CA ILE A 254 13.58 -4.58 10.63
C ILE A 254 15.02 -5.09 10.77
N SER A 255 15.98 -4.26 11.21
CA SER A 255 17.36 -4.72 11.48
C SER A 255 17.45 -5.79 12.58
N GLU A 256 16.48 -5.85 13.49
CA GLU A 256 16.46 -6.83 14.59
C GLU A 256 16.28 -8.27 14.10
N ILE A 257 15.75 -8.50 12.89
CA ILE A 257 15.63 -9.86 12.32
C ILE A 257 17.00 -10.54 12.17
N LEU A 258 18.07 -9.76 12.04
CA LEU A 258 19.44 -10.28 11.91
C LEU A 258 19.92 -10.95 13.20
N ASN A 259 19.25 -10.73 14.32
CA ASN A 259 19.56 -11.33 15.61
C ASN A 259 18.67 -12.55 15.93
N VAL A 260 17.66 -12.83 15.11
CA VAL A 260 16.76 -13.97 15.29
C VAL A 260 17.42 -15.21 14.68
N ASP A 261 17.63 -16.25 15.49
CA ASP A 261 18.25 -17.49 15.04
C ASP A 261 17.19 -18.49 14.53
N PHE A 262 17.46 -19.06 13.35
CA PHE A 262 16.60 -20.03 12.68
C PHE A 262 17.42 -20.83 11.66
#